data_AF-A0A238K654-F1
#
_entry.id   AF-A0A238K654-F1
#
_cell.length_a   1.000
_cell.length_b   1.000
_cell.length_c   1.000
_cell.angle_alpha   90.00
_cell.angle_beta   90.00
_cell.angle_gamma   90.00
#
_symmetry.space_group_name_H-M   'P 1'
#
loop_
_entity.id
_entity.type
_entity.pdbx_description
1 polymer ?
#
loop_
_entity_poly.entity_id
_entity_poly.type
_entity_poly.pdbx_seq_one_letter_code
_entity_poly.pdbx_strand_id
1 'polypeptide(L)'
;MTRLKDLPGTIPVFPLPGALLLPRARLPLHIFEPRYLAMLDDSLKTETRLIGMLQPNAVPGREAKGLHRIGCAGRITQFSETEDGRYMVTLTGISRFRVLREVDGFTPYRRCEVSWEGFERDLQGAETDDSFDRGRFMNLLDRYFSSKDLSADWPTLQEADDELLLNSLSMLLEFTPEDKQALLEAPSLSTRRETLVTLIEYALRGGEEDLIQ
;
A
#
# COMPACT_ATOMS: atom_id res chain seq x y z
N MET A 1 -11.16 12.18 -15.00
CA MET A 1 -10.95 12.24 -13.54
C MET A 1 -12.01 11.40 -12.86
N THR A 2 -11.62 10.44 -12.01
CA THR A 2 -12.56 9.63 -11.21
C THR A 2 -13.09 10.49 -10.06
N ARG A 3 -14.41 10.59 -9.89
CA ARG A 3 -15.03 11.28 -8.76
C ARG A 3 -15.39 10.28 -7.67
N LEU A 4 -15.51 10.74 -6.42
CA LEU A 4 -15.83 9.88 -5.27
C LEU A 4 -17.13 9.07 -5.49
N LYS A 5 -18.14 9.70 -6.10
CA LYS A 5 -19.43 9.07 -6.46
C LYS A 5 -19.33 7.95 -7.50
N ASP A 6 -18.21 7.88 -8.21
CA ASP A 6 -17.95 6.85 -9.22
C ASP A 6 -17.29 5.60 -8.59
N LEU A 7 -16.97 5.64 -7.29
CA LEU A 7 -16.39 4.53 -6.55
C LEU A 7 -17.50 3.65 -5.92
N PRO A 8 -17.36 2.32 -5.97
CA PRO A 8 -18.38 1.40 -5.48
C PRO A 8 -18.42 1.37 -3.94
N GLY A 9 -19.58 1.11 -3.36
CA GLY A 9 -19.74 0.95 -1.91
C GLY A 9 -19.26 -0.40 -1.37
N THR A 10 -19.05 -1.39 -2.25
CA THR A 10 -18.52 -2.71 -1.90
C THR A 10 -17.41 -3.09 -2.86
N ILE A 11 -16.29 -3.57 -2.33
CA ILE A 11 -15.15 -4.03 -3.13
C ILE A 11 -14.64 -5.39 -2.66
N PRO A 12 -14.07 -6.21 -3.56
CA PRO A 12 -13.23 -7.33 -3.15
C PRO A 12 -11.99 -6.81 -2.43
N VAL A 13 -11.51 -7.54 -1.43
CA VAL A 13 -10.31 -7.17 -0.69
C VAL A 13 -9.26 -8.27 -0.70
N PHE A 14 -7.99 -7.86 -0.78
CA PHE A 14 -6.83 -8.71 -0.76
C PHE A 14 -6.00 -8.41 0.50
N PRO A 15 -6.16 -9.21 1.57
CA PRO A 15 -5.36 -9.08 2.78
C PRO A 15 -3.96 -9.66 2.53
N LEU A 16 -2.94 -8.81 2.52
CA LEU A 16 -1.56 -9.21 2.23
C LEU A 16 -0.60 -8.54 3.22
N PRO A 17 -0.02 -9.30 4.18
CA PRO A 17 0.85 -8.72 5.20
C PRO A 17 2.11 -8.12 4.56
N GLY A 18 2.51 -6.94 5.01
CA GLY A 18 3.70 -6.23 4.54
C GLY A 18 3.57 -5.59 3.14
N ALA A 19 2.51 -5.88 2.39
CA ALA A 19 2.25 -5.21 1.12
C ALA A 19 1.51 -3.88 1.33
N LEU A 20 2.14 -2.79 0.95
CA LEU A 20 1.55 -1.45 1.02
C LEU A 20 1.20 -0.97 -0.39
N LEU A 21 -0.01 -0.45 -0.55
CA LEU A 21 -0.41 0.30 -1.75
C LEU A 21 -0.79 1.72 -1.31
N LEU A 22 -0.25 2.72 -1.99
CA LEU A 22 -0.58 4.12 -1.78
C LEU A 22 -1.28 4.69 -3.01
N PRO A 23 -2.12 5.74 -2.87
CA PRO A 23 -2.70 6.45 -4.01
C PRO A 23 -1.63 6.85 -5.03
N ARG A 24 -1.95 6.74 -6.32
CA ARG A 24 -1.08 7.04 -7.49
C ARG A 24 0.17 6.16 -7.64
N ALA A 25 0.55 5.40 -6.62
CA ALA A 25 1.64 4.44 -6.70
C ALA A 25 1.23 3.15 -7.43
N ARG A 26 2.22 2.36 -7.84
CA ARG A 26 2.00 1.07 -8.51
C ARG A 26 2.50 -0.08 -7.64
N LEU A 27 1.68 -1.10 -7.49
CA LEU A 27 2.02 -2.33 -6.77
C LEU A 27 1.92 -3.52 -7.73
N PRO A 28 3.06 -4.09 -8.17
CA PRO A 28 3.07 -5.36 -8.87
C PRO A 28 2.78 -6.51 -7.87
N LEU A 29 1.98 -7.48 -8.29
CA LEU A 29 1.59 -8.65 -7.50
C LEU A 29 1.65 -9.90 -8.36
N HIS A 30 2.10 -10.98 -7.73
CA HIS A 30 2.02 -12.32 -8.30
C HIS A 30 0.86 -13.07 -7.64
N ILE A 31 -0.21 -13.33 -8.39
CA ILE A 31 -1.42 -13.98 -7.90
C ILE A 31 -1.45 -15.42 -8.41
N PHE A 32 -1.50 -16.37 -7.48
CA PHE A 32 -1.52 -17.80 -7.79
C PHE A 32 -2.50 -18.59 -6.92
N GLU A 33 -2.94 -18.07 -5.78
CA GLU A 33 -3.93 -18.77 -4.95
C GLU A 33 -5.31 -18.77 -5.64
N PRO A 34 -6.00 -19.92 -5.74
CA PRO A 34 -7.27 -20.04 -6.47
C PRO A 34 -8.35 -19.03 -6.07
N ARG A 35 -8.47 -18.70 -4.78
CA ARG A 35 -9.42 -17.70 -4.30
C ARG A 35 -9.14 -16.29 -4.83
N TYR A 36 -7.86 -15.93 -5.00
CA TYR A 36 -7.47 -14.61 -5.49
C TYR A 36 -7.44 -14.55 -7.02
N LEU A 37 -7.27 -15.69 -7.70
CA LEU A 37 -7.55 -15.80 -9.12
C LEU A 37 -9.04 -15.54 -9.40
N ALA A 38 -9.95 -16.18 -8.66
CA ALA A 38 -11.39 -15.90 -8.76
C ALA A 38 -11.72 -14.42 -8.46
N MET A 39 -11.06 -13.82 -7.46
CA MET A 39 -11.18 -12.40 -7.15
C MET A 39 -10.75 -11.51 -8.32
N LEU A 40 -9.61 -11.82 -8.95
CA LEU A 40 -9.10 -11.08 -10.10
C LEU A 40 -10.08 -11.16 -11.27
N ASP A 41 -10.53 -12.37 -11.62
CA ASP A 41 -11.48 -12.61 -12.71
C ASP A 41 -12.79 -11.84 -12.50
N ASP A 42 -13.33 -11.87 -11.30
CA ASP A 42 -14.56 -11.14 -10.97
C ASP A 42 -14.34 -9.62 -10.99
N SER A 43 -13.18 -9.15 -10.51
CA SER A 43 -12.83 -7.73 -10.55
C SER A 43 -12.71 -7.21 -11.98
N LEU A 44 -12.12 -8.00 -12.89
CA LEU A 44 -11.95 -7.65 -14.31
C LEU A 44 -13.29 -7.51 -15.05
N LYS A 45 -14.34 -8.22 -14.61
CA LYS A 45 -15.70 -8.11 -15.15
C LYS A 45 -16.43 -6.83 -14.71
N THR A 46 -15.94 -6.14 -13.69
CA THR A 46 -16.52 -4.87 -13.23
C THR A 46 -16.01 -3.69 -14.06
N GLU A 47 -16.78 -2.60 -14.12
CA GLU A 47 -16.34 -1.36 -14.78
C GLU A 47 -15.15 -0.70 -14.07
N THR A 48 -15.08 -0.84 -12.74
CA THR A 48 -14.10 -0.12 -11.92
C THR A 48 -12.76 -0.85 -11.81
N ARG A 49 -12.79 -2.19 -11.90
CA ARG A 49 -11.63 -3.10 -11.79
C ARG A 49 -10.80 -2.86 -10.53
N LEU A 50 -11.48 -2.56 -9.42
CA LEU A 50 -10.87 -2.24 -8.14
C LEU A 50 -10.71 -3.47 -7.26
N ILE A 51 -9.55 -3.56 -6.60
CA ILE A 51 -9.26 -4.48 -5.51
C ILE A 51 -8.79 -3.65 -4.32
N GLY A 52 -9.33 -3.91 -3.13
CA GLY A 52 -8.90 -3.27 -1.89
C GLY A 52 -7.70 -3.97 -1.26
N MET A 53 -6.53 -3.33 -1.24
CA MET A 53 -5.36 -3.84 -0.53
C MET A 53 -5.45 -3.46 0.95
N LEU A 54 -5.27 -4.45 1.84
CA LEU A 54 -5.35 -4.30 3.29
C LEU A 54 -4.25 -5.10 4.00
N GLN A 55 -3.76 -4.57 5.12
CA GLN A 55 -3.00 -5.37 6.07
C GLN A 55 -3.95 -6.29 6.86
N PRO A 56 -3.61 -7.57 7.08
CA PRO A 56 -4.28 -8.39 8.08
C PRO A 56 -4.01 -7.84 9.48
N ASN A 57 -5.01 -7.82 10.34
CA ASN A 57 -4.87 -7.43 11.74
C ASN A 57 -5.04 -8.66 12.64
N ALA A 58 -4.02 -9.00 13.43
CA ALA A 58 -4.13 -10.09 14.38
C ALA A 58 -5.10 -9.71 15.50
N VAL A 59 -6.14 -10.53 15.71
CA VAL A 59 -7.10 -10.32 16.80
C VAL A 59 -6.84 -11.41 17.84
N PRO A 60 -6.41 -11.06 19.07
CA PRO A 60 -6.21 -12.04 20.13
C PRO A 60 -7.45 -12.91 20.34
N GLY A 61 -7.26 -14.23 20.37
CA GLY A 61 -8.34 -15.19 20.58
C GLY A 61 -9.20 -15.53 19.36
N ARG A 62 -8.83 -15.07 18.14
CA ARG A 62 -9.46 -15.52 16.89
C ARG A 62 -8.45 -16.21 15.97
N GLU A 63 -8.82 -17.36 15.39
CA GLU A 63 -8.00 -18.05 14.39
C GLU A 63 -7.90 -17.25 13.08
N ALA A 64 -9.00 -16.63 12.65
CA ALA A 64 -9.00 -15.78 11.47
C ALA A 64 -8.44 -14.39 11.79
N LYS A 65 -7.42 -13.96 11.03
CA LYS A 65 -6.91 -12.57 11.09
C LYS A 65 -8.02 -11.60 10.66
N GLY A 66 -8.28 -10.61 11.50
CA GLY A 66 -9.09 -9.46 11.15
C GLY A 66 -8.45 -8.63 10.04
N LEU A 67 -9.04 -7.48 9.73
CA LEU A 67 -8.50 -6.51 8.77
C LEU A 67 -8.20 -5.22 9.51
N HIS A 68 -7.16 -4.53 9.07
CA HIS A 68 -7.03 -3.12 9.40
C HIS A 68 -8.22 -2.34 8.84
N ARG A 69 -8.57 -1.24 9.51
CA ARG A 69 -9.74 -0.43 9.13
C ARG A 69 -9.49 0.40 7.89
N ILE A 70 -8.25 0.76 7.58
CA ILE A 70 -7.90 1.59 6.44
C ILE A 70 -7.09 0.75 5.45
N GLY A 71 -7.51 0.77 4.19
CA GLY A 71 -6.84 0.14 3.06
C GLY A 71 -6.67 1.11 1.89
N CYS A 72 -6.04 0.66 0.81
CA CYS A 72 -6.00 1.40 -0.44
C CYS A 72 -6.57 0.56 -1.58
N ALA A 73 -7.53 1.14 -2.31
CA ALA A 73 -8.08 0.52 -3.50
C ALA A 73 -7.13 0.72 -4.67
N GLY A 74 -6.74 -0.38 -5.31
CA GLY A 74 -5.95 -0.39 -6.52
C GLY A 74 -6.80 -0.77 -7.72
N ARG A 75 -6.65 -0.04 -8.83
CA ARG A 75 -7.22 -0.44 -10.12
C ARG A 75 -6.26 -1.37 -10.83
N ILE A 76 -6.77 -2.48 -11.35
CA ILE A 76 -6.02 -3.36 -12.23
C ILE A 76 -5.72 -2.61 -13.52
N THR A 77 -4.45 -2.24 -13.71
CA THR A 77 -3.99 -1.48 -14.88
C THR A 77 -3.23 -2.34 -15.89
N GLN A 78 -2.62 -3.42 -15.43
CA GLN A 78 -1.94 -4.41 -16.28
C GLN A 78 -2.13 -5.79 -15.66
N PHE A 79 -2.30 -6.80 -16.50
CA PHE A 79 -2.26 -8.19 -16.09
C PHE A 79 -1.76 -9.06 -17.24
N SER A 80 -1.04 -10.13 -16.91
CA SER A 80 -0.61 -11.15 -17.86
C SER A 80 -0.63 -12.52 -17.18
N GLU A 81 -1.18 -13.51 -17.88
CA GLU A 81 -1.15 -14.90 -17.46
C GLU A 81 0.21 -15.51 -17.80
N THR A 82 0.75 -16.31 -16.88
CA THR A 82 1.98 -17.09 -17.05
C THR A 82 1.66 -18.51 -17.51
N GLU A 83 2.64 -19.20 -18.09
CA GLU A 83 2.46 -20.56 -18.63
C GLU A 83 2.03 -21.60 -17.57
N ASP A 84 2.29 -21.33 -16.28
CA ASP A 84 1.90 -22.18 -15.15
C ASP A 84 0.57 -21.76 -14.49
N GLY A 85 -0.23 -20.91 -15.15
CA GLY A 85 -1.57 -20.53 -14.70
C GLY A 85 -1.60 -19.51 -13.57
N ARG A 86 -0.50 -18.75 -13.38
CA ARG A 86 -0.44 -17.62 -12.44
C ARG A 86 -0.65 -16.32 -13.17
N TYR A 87 -0.92 -15.25 -12.41
CA TYR A 87 -1.09 -13.92 -12.96
C TYR A 87 -0.07 -12.95 -12.37
N MET A 88 0.64 -12.25 -13.25
CA MET A 88 1.34 -11.04 -12.89
C MET A 88 0.37 -9.87 -13.09
N VAL A 89 0.09 -9.11 -12.04
CA VAL A 89 -0.86 -7.99 -12.07
C VAL A 89 -0.18 -6.73 -11.54
N THR A 90 -0.44 -5.59 -12.16
CA THR A 90 -0.08 -4.29 -11.60
C THR A 90 -1.33 -3.53 -11.20
N LEU A 91 -1.41 -3.22 -9.90
CA LEU A 91 -2.42 -2.32 -9.34
C LEU A 91 -1.88 -0.89 -9.35
N THR A 92 -2.66 0.06 -9.85
CA THR A 92 -2.43 1.49 -9.64
C THR A 92 -3.34 1.98 -8.52
N GLY A 93 -2.77 2.55 -7.46
CA GLY A 93 -3.53 3.06 -6.32
C GLY A 93 -4.45 4.21 -6.71
N ILE A 94 -5.72 4.11 -6.32
CA ILE A 94 -6.75 5.10 -6.64
C ILE A 94 -7.08 5.94 -5.42
N SER A 95 -7.48 5.30 -4.32
CA SER A 95 -7.89 6.00 -3.11
C SER A 95 -7.79 5.08 -1.92
N ARG A 96 -7.46 5.65 -0.76
CA ARG A 96 -7.70 4.99 0.51
C ARG A 96 -9.20 4.89 0.77
N PHE A 97 -9.54 3.93 1.60
CA PHE A 97 -10.90 3.67 2.03
C PHE A 97 -10.91 3.17 3.47
N ARG A 98 -12.07 3.28 4.10
CA ARG A 98 -12.35 2.73 5.42
C ARG A 98 -13.26 1.52 5.30
N VAL A 99 -12.86 0.39 5.86
CA VAL A 99 -13.73 -0.80 6.01
C VAL A 99 -14.84 -0.46 7.01
N LEU A 100 -16.09 -0.57 6.57
CA LEU A 100 -17.26 -0.45 7.42
C LEU A 100 -17.63 -1.81 8.02
N ARG A 101 -17.70 -2.82 7.16
CA ARG A 101 -17.93 -4.23 7.55
C ARG A 101 -17.56 -5.18 6.44
N GLU A 102 -17.32 -6.43 6.81
CA GLU A 102 -17.23 -7.51 5.84
C GLU A 102 -18.63 -7.90 5.33
N VAL A 103 -18.69 -8.33 4.08
CA VAL A 103 -19.91 -8.80 3.43
C VAL A 103 -19.84 -10.31 3.32
N ASP A 104 -20.78 -10.98 3.99
CA ASP A 104 -20.94 -12.42 3.89
C ASP A 104 -21.35 -12.82 2.46
N GLY A 105 -20.97 -14.04 2.06
CA GLY A 105 -21.34 -14.57 0.75
C GLY A 105 -20.60 -15.84 0.40
N PHE A 106 -20.84 -16.32 -0.82
CA PHE A 106 -20.28 -17.57 -1.35
C PHE A 106 -18.99 -17.36 -2.15
N THR A 107 -18.48 -16.13 -2.24
CA THR A 107 -17.21 -15.86 -2.92
C THR A 107 -16.05 -16.46 -2.11
N PRO A 108 -15.05 -17.07 -2.75
CA PRO A 108 -13.91 -17.68 -2.04
C PRO A 108 -12.93 -16.63 -1.47
N TYR A 109 -13.15 -15.35 -1.78
CA TYR A 109 -12.40 -14.20 -1.31
C TYR A 109 -13.29 -13.27 -0.48
N ARG A 110 -12.66 -12.43 0.36
CA ARG A 110 -13.33 -11.48 1.23
C ARG A 110 -13.81 -10.27 0.44
N ARG A 111 -14.95 -9.72 0.85
CA ARG A 111 -15.50 -8.47 0.34
C ARG A 111 -15.85 -7.56 1.50
N CYS A 112 -15.73 -6.26 1.30
CA CYS A 112 -16.03 -5.27 2.33
C CYS A 112 -16.94 -4.18 1.79
N GLU A 113 -17.89 -3.75 2.61
CA GLU A 113 -18.49 -2.44 2.47
C GLU A 113 -17.50 -1.40 2.96
N VAL A 114 -17.34 -0.34 2.17
CA VAL A 114 -16.29 0.66 2.37
C VAL A 114 -16.84 2.07 2.30
N SER A 115 -16.20 2.98 3.05
CA SER A 115 -16.41 4.42 2.92
C SER A 115 -15.15 5.07 2.34
N TRP A 116 -15.37 6.01 1.43
CA TRP A 116 -14.34 6.85 0.82
C TRP A 116 -14.21 8.22 1.52
N GLU A 117 -15.07 8.49 2.50
CA GLU A 117 -15.11 9.76 3.23
C GLU A 117 -13.84 9.98 4.04
N GLY A 118 -13.31 11.21 3.97
CA GLY A 118 -12.05 11.60 4.61
C GLY A 118 -10.80 11.29 3.80
N PHE A 119 -10.95 10.74 2.58
CA PHE A 119 -9.87 10.46 1.64
C PHE A 119 -10.01 11.24 0.32
N GLU A 120 -10.73 12.36 0.34
CA GLU A 120 -11.01 13.16 -0.86
C GLU A 120 -9.74 13.67 -1.55
N ARG A 121 -8.65 13.86 -0.78
CA ARG A 121 -7.33 14.26 -1.30
C ARG A 121 -6.71 13.20 -2.21
N ASP A 122 -7.03 11.93 -2.02
CA ASP A 122 -6.44 10.85 -2.81
C ASP A 122 -6.92 10.88 -4.26
N LEU A 123 -8.12 11.41 -4.49
CA LEU A 123 -8.71 11.59 -5.83
C LEU A 123 -8.31 12.91 -6.49
N GLN A 124 -7.53 13.75 -5.79
CA GLN A 124 -6.97 14.97 -6.35
C GLN A 124 -5.70 14.64 -7.15
N GLY A 125 -5.03 15.69 -7.63
CA GLY A 125 -3.74 15.55 -8.31
C GLY A 125 -2.64 15.06 -7.37
N ALA A 126 -1.40 15.16 -7.85
CA ALA A 126 -0.23 14.88 -7.02
C ALA A 126 -0.25 15.76 -5.75
N GLU A 127 0.14 15.19 -4.63
CA GLU A 127 0.33 15.93 -3.39
C GLU A 127 1.72 16.58 -3.38
N THR A 128 1.81 17.75 -2.75
CA THR A 128 3.08 18.45 -2.52
C THR A 128 3.35 18.56 -1.03
N ASP A 129 4.62 18.67 -0.69
CA ASP A 129 5.08 18.97 0.66
C ASP A 129 6.15 20.06 0.60
N ASP A 130 5.72 21.30 0.75
CA ASP A 130 6.58 22.48 0.64
C ASP A 130 7.68 22.53 1.72
N SER A 131 7.55 21.71 2.77
CA SER A 131 8.54 21.59 3.85
C SER A 131 9.62 20.54 3.56
N PHE A 132 9.54 19.84 2.43
CA PHE A 132 10.42 18.72 2.15
C PHE A 132 11.84 19.17 1.77
N ASP A 133 12.78 19.01 2.71
CA ASP A 133 14.21 19.10 2.43
C ASP A 133 14.72 17.79 1.78
N ARG A 134 14.59 17.74 0.46
CA ARG A 134 15.01 16.59 -0.35
C ARG A 134 16.50 16.26 -0.18
N GLY A 135 17.37 17.27 -0.11
CA GLY A 135 18.81 17.07 0.04
C GLY A 135 19.16 16.37 1.35
N ARG A 136 18.59 16.85 2.47
CA ARG A 136 18.75 16.20 3.77
C ARG A 136 18.16 14.79 3.79
N PHE A 137 17.00 14.59 3.16
CA PHE A 137 16.37 13.27 3.08
C PHE A 137 17.22 12.26 2.29
N MET A 138 17.76 12.64 1.14
CA MET A 138 18.62 11.76 0.34
C MET A 138 19.90 11.37 1.09
N ASN A 139 20.50 12.29 1.86
CA ASN A 139 21.64 11.97 2.73
C ASN A 139 21.28 10.98 3.85
N LEU A 140 20.08 11.08 4.43
CA LEU A 140 19.59 10.12 5.41
C LEU A 140 19.37 8.74 4.77
N LEU A 141 18.80 8.73 3.56
CA LEU A 141 18.57 7.51 2.80
C LEU A 141 19.87 6.80 2.43
N ASP A 142 20.89 7.53 1.99
CA ASP A 142 22.22 6.98 1.66
C ASP A 142 22.85 6.26 2.86
N ARG A 143 22.77 6.88 4.04
CA ARG A 143 23.21 6.25 5.29
C ARG A 143 22.42 4.99 5.61
N TYR A 144 21.10 5.02 5.43
CA TYR A 144 20.24 3.86 5.67
C TYR A 144 20.60 2.69 4.76
N PHE A 145 20.71 2.93 3.45
CA PHE A 145 21.08 1.91 2.47
C PHE A 145 22.46 1.34 2.76
N SER A 146 23.44 2.19 3.07
CA SER A 146 24.78 1.76 3.47
C SER A 146 24.76 0.90 4.75
N SER A 147 23.92 1.23 5.74
CA SER A 147 23.81 0.46 6.99
C SER A 147 23.16 -0.91 6.83
N LYS A 148 22.33 -1.09 5.80
CA LYS A 148 21.58 -2.31 5.51
C LYS A 148 22.19 -3.12 4.35
N ASP A 149 23.36 -2.70 3.85
CA ASP A 149 24.03 -3.28 2.68
C ASP A 149 23.12 -3.38 1.44
N LEU A 150 22.28 -2.35 1.26
CA LEU A 150 21.33 -2.25 0.15
C LEU A 150 21.94 -1.45 -1.00
N SER A 151 21.69 -1.90 -2.23
CA SER A 151 21.98 -1.12 -3.43
C SER A 151 20.76 -0.32 -3.87
N ALA A 152 21.01 0.87 -4.41
CA ALA A 152 19.98 1.74 -4.98
C ALA A 152 20.41 2.23 -6.37
N ASP A 153 19.43 2.42 -7.23
CA ASP A 153 19.59 3.25 -8.43
C ASP A 153 19.44 4.72 -8.04
N TRP A 154 20.53 5.30 -7.53
CA TRP A 154 20.58 6.69 -7.06
C TRP A 154 20.15 7.71 -8.12
N PRO A 155 20.60 7.63 -9.39
CA PRO A 155 20.11 8.50 -10.45
C PRO A 155 18.59 8.51 -10.57
N THR A 156 17.96 7.32 -10.63
CA THR A 156 16.50 7.20 -10.72
C THR A 156 15.80 7.81 -9.51
N LEU A 157 16.32 7.59 -8.29
CA LEU A 157 15.75 8.18 -7.08
C LEU A 157 15.89 9.71 -7.07
N GLN A 158 17.00 10.25 -7.56
CA GLN A 158 17.26 11.69 -7.60
C GLN A 158 16.35 12.42 -8.58
N GLU A 159 15.98 11.80 -9.70
CA GLU A 159 15.10 12.38 -10.73
C GLU A 159 13.61 12.23 -10.42
N ALA A 160 13.22 11.30 -9.54
CA ALA A 160 11.81 11.05 -9.22
C ALA A 160 11.16 12.24 -8.49
N ASP A 161 9.93 12.61 -8.89
CA ASP A 161 9.12 13.59 -8.16
C ASP A 161 8.97 13.22 -6.67
N ASP A 162 8.85 14.23 -5.80
CA ASP A 162 8.87 14.06 -4.34
C ASP A 162 7.82 13.06 -3.83
N GLU A 163 6.58 13.17 -4.31
CA GLU A 163 5.53 12.24 -3.93
C GLU A 163 5.86 10.80 -4.36
N LEU A 164 6.33 10.63 -5.59
CA LEU A 164 6.67 9.30 -6.12
C LEU A 164 7.81 8.68 -5.32
N LEU A 165 8.83 9.47 -4.99
CA LEU A 165 9.96 9.05 -4.17
C LEU A 165 9.49 8.57 -2.79
N LEU A 166 8.74 9.40 -2.07
CA LEU A 166 8.27 9.10 -0.72
C LEU A 166 7.32 7.90 -0.70
N ASN A 167 6.39 7.80 -1.65
CA ASN A 167 5.46 6.68 -1.74
C ASN A 167 6.20 5.37 -2.09
N SER A 168 7.14 5.41 -3.04
CA SER A 168 7.90 4.22 -3.45
C SER A 168 8.76 3.71 -2.30
N LEU A 169 9.47 4.58 -1.58
CA LEU A 169 10.27 4.19 -0.42
C LEU A 169 9.39 3.63 0.71
N SER A 170 8.23 4.24 0.97
CA SER A 170 7.26 3.73 1.95
C SER A 170 6.82 2.30 1.63
N MET A 171 6.69 1.96 0.34
CA MET A 171 6.25 0.66 -0.12
C MET A 171 7.38 -0.38 -0.17
N LEU A 172 8.56 0.02 -0.63
CA LEU A 172 9.70 -0.86 -0.92
C LEU A 172 10.56 -1.17 0.31
N LEU A 173 10.72 -0.22 1.23
CA LEU A 173 11.54 -0.45 2.42
C LEU A 173 10.90 -1.52 3.33
N GLU A 174 11.77 -2.33 3.92
CA GLU A 174 11.41 -3.42 4.81
C GLU A 174 11.06 -2.87 6.21
N PHE A 175 9.83 -2.38 6.34
CA PHE A 175 9.24 -2.03 7.62
C PHE A 175 8.24 -3.09 8.09
N THR A 176 7.96 -3.08 9.40
CA THR A 176 6.95 -3.95 9.99
C THR A 176 5.56 -3.68 9.38
N PRO A 177 4.64 -4.66 9.39
CA PRO A 177 3.26 -4.44 8.93
C PRO A 177 2.59 -3.23 9.60
N GLU A 178 2.84 -3.03 10.89
CA GLU A 178 2.31 -1.93 11.70
C GLU A 178 2.87 -0.57 11.24
N ASP A 179 4.16 -0.49 10.96
CA ASP A 179 4.79 0.73 10.42
C ASP A 179 4.30 1.05 9.01
N LYS A 180 4.14 0.03 8.16
CA LYS A 180 3.53 0.21 6.83
C LYS A 180 2.07 0.66 6.93
N GLN A 181 1.33 0.17 7.93
CA GLN A 181 -0.01 0.67 8.20
C GLN A 181 0.02 2.14 8.64
N ALA A 182 0.96 2.56 9.48
CA ALA A 182 1.11 3.96 9.87
C ALA A 182 1.39 4.87 8.66
N LEU A 183 2.24 4.43 7.73
CA LEU A 183 2.52 5.14 6.47
C LEU A 183 1.29 5.27 5.56
N LEU A 184 0.43 4.23 5.53
CA LEU A 184 -0.85 4.26 4.81
C LEU A 184 -1.84 5.25 5.41
N GLU A 185 -1.94 5.26 6.74
CA GLU A 185 -2.91 6.05 7.49
C GLU A 185 -2.51 7.53 7.63
N ALA A 186 -1.26 7.88 7.31
CA ALA A 186 -0.78 9.25 7.32
C ALA A 186 -1.68 10.18 6.44
N PRO A 187 -2.28 11.24 7.01
CA PRO A 187 -3.34 12.02 6.35
C PRO A 187 -2.87 12.86 5.17
N SER A 188 -1.57 13.12 5.05
CA SER A 188 -0.97 13.93 3.99
C SER A 188 0.41 13.41 3.62
N LEU A 189 0.94 13.85 2.48
CA LEU A 189 2.32 13.56 2.08
C LEU A 189 3.34 14.02 3.13
N SER A 190 3.13 15.19 3.73
CA SER A 190 4.04 15.74 4.74
C SER A 190 4.10 14.88 6.00
N THR A 191 2.94 14.46 6.51
CA THR A 191 2.90 13.54 7.66
C THR A 191 3.51 12.19 7.31
N ARG A 192 3.29 11.69 6.09
CA ARG A 192 3.90 10.43 5.63
C ARG A 192 5.42 10.54 5.57
N ARG A 193 5.96 11.65 5.04
CA ARG A 193 7.39 11.94 5.04
C ARG A 193 7.96 11.91 6.46
N GLU A 194 7.32 12.58 7.41
CA GLU A 194 7.77 12.62 8.81
C GLU A 194 7.80 11.23 9.44
N THR A 195 6.76 10.43 9.22
CA THR A 195 6.73 9.03 9.65
C THR A 195 7.87 8.23 9.00
N LEU A 196 8.04 8.34 7.68
CA LEU A 196 9.09 7.63 6.95
C LEU A 196 10.49 7.99 7.46
N VAL A 197 10.77 9.28 7.66
CA VAL A 197 12.03 9.77 8.22
C VAL A 197 12.26 9.18 9.62
N THR A 198 11.23 9.19 10.47
CA THR A 198 11.32 8.64 11.83
C THR A 198 11.66 7.15 11.81
N LEU A 199 11.02 6.38 10.93
CA LEU A 199 11.27 4.94 10.78
C LEU A 199 12.70 4.66 10.29
N ILE A 200 13.19 5.43 9.31
CA ILE A 200 14.56 5.31 8.80
C ILE A 200 15.58 5.65 9.89
N GLU A 201 15.36 6.73 10.64
CA GLU A 201 16.24 7.12 11.75
C GLU A 201 16.24 6.09 12.88
N TYR A 202 15.08 5.51 13.21
CA TYR A 202 14.95 4.45 14.21
C TYR A 202 15.73 3.21 13.80
N ALA A 203 15.58 2.75 12.56
CA ALA A 203 16.30 1.61 12.03
C ALA A 203 17.83 1.84 12.02
N LEU A 204 18.29 3.06 11.70
CA LEU A 204 19.70 3.44 11.73
C LEU A 204 20.32 3.45 13.13
N ARG A 205 19.52 3.63 14.18
CA ARG A 205 19.98 3.65 15.58
C ARG A 205 20.02 2.25 16.21
N GLY A 206 19.81 1.19 15.43
CA GLY A 206 19.84 -0.18 15.93
C GLY A 206 18.53 -0.61 16.58
N GLY A 207 17.37 -0.08 16.11
CA GLY A 207 16.03 -0.36 16.65
C GLY A 207 15.54 -1.81 16.64
N GLU A 208 16.44 -2.79 16.49
CA GLU A 208 16.22 -4.24 16.63
C GLU A 208 17.26 -4.93 17.55
N GLU A 209 18.07 -4.20 18.33
CA GLU A 209 18.96 -4.82 19.34
C GLU A 209 18.28 -5.11 20.71
N ASP A 210 17.00 -4.76 20.92
CA ASP A 210 16.29 -4.97 22.20
C ASP A 210 15.02 -5.85 22.09
N LEU A 211 15.04 -6.84 21.19
CA LEU A 211 14.18 -8.04 21.30
C LEU A 211 15.06 -9.28 21.50
N ILE A 212 16.07 -9.18 22.37
CA ILE A 212 16.86 -10.32 22.86
C ILE A 212 16.46 -10.60 24.30
N GLN A 213 15.58 -11.58 24.51
CA GLN A 213 15.80 -12.78 25.35
C GLN A 213 14.56 -13.69 25.36
#